data_AF-A0A2T8KQ41-F1
#
_entry.id   AF-A0A2T8KQ41-F1
#
_cell.length_a   1.000
_cell.length_b   1.000
_cell.length_c   1.000
_cell.angle_alpha   90.00
_cell.angle_beta   90.00
_cell.angle_gamma   90.00
#
_symmetry.space_group_name_H-M   'P 1'
#
loop_
_entity.id
_entity.type
_entity.pdbx_description
1 polymer ?
#
loop_
_entity_poly.entity_id
_entity_poly.type
_entity_poly.pdbx_seq_one_letter_code
_entity_poly.pdbx_strand_id
1 'polypeptide(L)'
;MAHQKREGSSTDDDCASKRLKGTDAASETGGSVEGSVSQETAAEVTRTCQKESEVPLEKCTSDGKAVANSKVSGEQNMVLTAVEADAAEDKGCRHTMEDAWVLLPNAGAESPGSLRCAHFAIYDGHGGRLAADFAQKHLHQNVIAAGLPRELMDVKAAKKAIIEGFRRTDESLLQESTKGNWQDGATAVCVWILGQMVVVANAGDAKAVLARSTSTNGEGVVDDTKSQLKAIVLTREHKAIFPQERSRIQKAGGSVGSNGRLQGRIEVSRAFGDRQFKKVFGPSDAVEFVQNQLKETSSASLAVRRLVKEAVRERRCKDNCTAVLIVFKH
;
A
#
# COMPACT_ATOMS: atom_id res chain seq x y z
N MET A 1 -22.56 -39.90 -12.14
CA MET A 1 -23.99 -40.22 -11.93
C MET A 1 -24.50 -39.41 -10.76
N ALA A 2 -25.62 -38.71 -10.99
CA ALA A 2 -26.60 -38.17 -10.05
C ALA A 2 -26.15 -37.30 -8.86
N HIS A 3 -26.32 -35.99 -9.05
CA HIS A 3 -26.65 -35.02 -8.01
C HIS A 3 -27.97 -35.36 -7.31
N GLN A 4 -28.07 -35.06 -6.01
CA GLN A 4 -29.37 -34.89 -5.35
C GLN A 4 -29.35 -33.66 -4.42
N LYS A 5 -30.11 -32.64 -4.84
CA LYS A 5 -30.55 -31.49 -4.04
C LYS A 5 -31.49 -31.96 -2.94
N ARG A 6 -31.42 -31.35 -1.76
CA ARG A 6 -32.55 -31.25 -0.82
C ARG A 6 -32.79 -29.79 -0.48
N GLU A 7 -34.01 -29.37 -0.73
CA GLU A 7 -34.62 -28.12 -0.29
C GLU A 7 -35.07 -28.26 1.18
N GLY A 8 -34.98 -27.17 1.93
CA GLY A 8 -35.52 -27.02 3.28
C GLY A 8 -36.00 -25.59 3.45
N SER A 9 -37.30 -25.45 3.71
CA SER A 9 -38.08 -24.22 3.80
C SER A 9 -38.16 -23.64 5.21
N SER A 10 -38.22 -22.31 5.27
CA SER A 10 -38.85 -21.40 6.27
C SER A 10 -38.45 -21.55 7.74
N THR A 11 -38.02 -20.47 8.38
CA THR A 11 -38.97 -19.57 9.07
C THR A 11 -38.45 -18.13 9.14
N ASP A 12 -39.34 -17.20 8.81
CA ASP A 12 -39.19 -15.75 8.95
C ASP A 12 -39.33 -15.33 10.42
N ASP A 13 -38.43 -14.47 10.90
CA ASP A 13 -38.64 -13.68 12.12
C ASP A 13 -38.47 -12.19 11.79
N ASP A 14 -39.61 -11.51 11.80
CA ASP A 14 -39.79 -10.07 11.71
C ASP A 14 -39.24 -9.38 12.96
N CYS A 15 -38.40 -8.35 12.79
CA CYS A 15 -38.23 -7.32 13.81
C CYS A 15 -38.28 -5.93 13.18
N ALA A 16 -39.49 -5.40 13.12
CA ALA A 16 -39.78 -4.02 12.85
C ALA A 16 -39.43 -3.15 14.08
N SER A 17 -38.73 -2.03 13.86
CA SER A 17 -38.73 -0.91 14.80
C SER A 17 -38.64 0.43 14.08
N LYS A 18 -39.85 0.97 13.85
CA LYS A 18 -40.29 2.37 13.99
C LYS A 18 -39.36 3.49 13.53
N ARG A 19 -39.69 3.98 12.33
CA ARG A 19 -39.38 5.30 11.78
C ARG A 19 -40.34 6.33 12.38
N LEU A 20 -39.83 7.38 13.03
CA LEU A 20 -40.60 8.58 13.37
C LEU A 20 -40.39 9.62 12.25
N LYS A 21 -41.50 10.04 11.64
CA LYS A 21 -41.61 11.20 10.75
C LYS A 21 -41.80 12.44 11.62
N GLY A 22 -40.96 13.46 11.42
CA GLY A 22 -41.25 14.85 11.72
C GLY A 22 -40.99 15.66 10.46
N THR A 23 -42.05 16.20 9.88
CA THR A 23 -42.04 17.20 8.82
C THR A 23 -42.09 18.58 9.47
N ASP A 24 -41.31 19.53 8.98
CA ASP A 24 -41.76 20.90 8.70
C ASP A 24 -40.74 21.61 7.80
N ALA A 25 -41.26 22.41 6.88
CA ALA A 25 -40.55 23.13 5.83
C ALA A 25 -40.91 24.62 5.87
N ALA A 26 -39.92 25.50 5.69
CA ALA A 26 -39.97 26.88 5.19
C ALA A 26 -38.50 27.38 5.17
N SER A 27 -37.80 27.57 4.05
CA SER A 27 -37.86 28.60 2.98
C SER A 27 -37.51 30.02 3.42
N GLU A 28 -36.78 30.69 2.50
CA GLU A 28 -36.43 32.13 2.41
C GLU A 28 -35.06 32.53 3.01
N THR A 29 -33.99 32.63 2.22
CA THR A 29 -33.55 33.67 1.24
C THR A 29 -32.99 34.95 1.86
N GLY A 30 -31.76 35.30 1.45
CA GLY A 30 -31.36 36.68 1.21
C GLY A 30 -30.10 37.17 1.94
N GLY A 31 -29.13 37.68 1.16
CA GLY A 31 -28.35 38.85 1.59
C GLY A 31 -26.82 38.71 1.65
N SER A 32 -26.17 38.90 0.51
CA SER A 32 -24.78 39.35 0.38
C SER A 32 -24.55 40.70 1.08
N VAL A 33 -23.39 40.94 1.71
CA VAL A 33 -22.64 42.22 1.65
C VAL A 33 -21.14 41.95 1.87
N GLU A 34 -20.35 42.56 1.00
CA GLU A 34 -18.89 42.66 0.99
C GLU A 34 -18.36 43.66 2.04
N GLY A 35 -17.08 43.55 2.40
CA GLY A 35 -16.34 44.57 3.15
C GLY A 35 -14.99 44.02 3.63
N SER A 36 -13.96 44.07 2.77
CA SER A 36 -12.94 45.13 2.74
C SER A 36 -11.82 44.95 3.77
N VAL A 37 -10.68 44.48 3.24
CA VAL A 37 -9.29 44.90 3.47
C VAL A 37 -9.01 45.87 4.63
N SER A 38 -8.07 45.48 5.49
CA SER A 38 -7.01 46.37 5.98
C SER A 38 -5.77 45.56 6.37
N GLN A 39 -4.65 45.94 5.74
CA GLN A 39 -3.28 45.60 6.12
C GLN A 39 -2.87 46.42 7.35
N GLU A 40 -1.99 45.87 8.19
CA GLU A 40 -0.83 46.52 8.86
C GLU A 40 -0.11 45.45 9.73
N THR A 41 1.07 44.99 9.33
CA THR A 41 2.45 45.43 9.68
C THR A 41 2.99 44.95 11.03
N ALA A 42 4.21 44.40 10.94
CA ALA A 42 5.29 44.29 11.94
C ALA A 42 5.06 43.44 13.21
N ALA A 43 5.83 42.35 13.35
CA ALA A 43 7.03 42.36 14.20
C ALA A 43 7.66 40.96 14.30
N GLU A 44 8.95 40.97 14.01
CA GLU A 44 9.99 39.98 14.19
C GLU A 44 10.16 39.55 15.66
N VAL A 45 10.17 38.24 15.93
CA VAL A 45 10.84 37.68 17.12
C VAL A 45 11.59 36.42 16.72
N THR A 46 12.87 36.64 16.46
CA THR A 46 13.94 35.65 16.36
C THR A 46 14.11 34.95 17.72
N ARG A 47 14.02 33.61 17.76
CA ARG A 47 14.61 32.81 18.85
C ARG A 47 15.43 31.67 18.26
N THR A 48 16.73 31.94 18.20
CA THR A 48 17.81 30.96 18.10
C THR A 48 17.96 30.22 19.43
N CYS A 49 18.11 28.90 19.38
CA CYS A 49 18.73 28.10 20.44
C CYS A 49 19.54 26.98 19.79
N GLN A 50 20.84 27.23 19.63
CA GLN A 50 21.86 26.20 19.57
C GLN A 50 22.34 25.96 21.00
N LYS A 51 22.49 24.70 21.42
CA LYS A 51 23.55 24.33 22.34
C LYS A 51 23.88 22.84 22.23
N GLU A 52 25.13 22.61 21.86
CA GLU A 52 25.87 21.36 21.95
C GLU A 52 26.11 20.99 23.42
N SER A 53 26.26 19.69 23.69
CA SER A 53 27.12 19.22 24.78
C SER A 53 27.55 17.77 24.54
N GLU A 54 28.82 17.61 24.21
CA GLU A 54 29.60 16.38 24.17
C GLU A 54 30.04 15.92 25.59
N VAL A 55 29.93 14.59 25.83
CA VAL A 55 30.91 13.62 26.40
C VAL A 55 31.43 13.86 27.85
N PRO A 56 31.61 12.81 28.70
CA PRO A 56 32.90 12.11 28.70
C PRO A 56 32.86 10.57 28.77
N LEU A 57 33.89 10.04 28.12
CA LEU A 57 34.44 8.69 28.08
C LEU A 57 35.16 8.37 29.41
N GLU A 58 34.89 7.23 30.03
CA GLU A 58 35.78 6.68 31.09
C GLU A 58 36.47 5.39 30.62
N LYS A 59 37.78 5.36 30.86
CA LYS A 59 38.73 4.28 30.59
C LYS A 59 39.31 3.87 31.95
N CYS A 60 39.31 2.57 32.27
CA CYS A 60 40.22 1.99 33.27
C CYS A 60 40.70 0.61 32.83
N THR A 61 42.03 0.47 32.78
CA THR A 61 42.86 -0.75 32.78
C THR A 61 42.82 -1.40 34.20
N SER A 62 43.18 -2.64 34.52
CA SER A 62 44.11 -3.66 34.00
C SER A 62 43.90 -5.03 34.70
N ASP A 63 44.29 -6.10 34.01
CA ASP A 63 44.88 -7.40 34.46
C ASP A 63 44.15 -8.42 35.36
N GLY A 64 44.07 -9.67 34.86
CA GLY A 64 43.73 -10.87 35.66
C GLY A 64 43.45 -12.16 34.86
N LYS A 65 44.53 -12.91 34.59
CA LYS A 65 44.72 -14.32 34.16
C LYS A 65 43.51 -15.31 34.04
N ALA A 66 43.50 -15.98 32.88
CA ALA A 66 42.80 -17.19 32.40
C ALA A 66 42.15 -18.20 33.37
N VAL A 67 40.94 -18.65 33.00
CA VAL A 67 40.49 -20.07 33.03
C VAL A 67 39.53 -20.33 31.87
N ALA A 68 39.86 -21.30 31.02
CA ALA A 68 38.96 -21.86 30.03
C ALA A 68 37.98 -22.83 30.70
N ASN A 69 36.67 -22.67 30.48
CA ASN A 69 35.83 -23.78 30.00
C ASN A 69 34.40 -23.34 29.63
N SER A 70 33.89 -24.07 28.65
CA SER A 70 32.50 -24.51 28.49
C SER A 70 31.55 -23.70 27.61
N LYS A 71 31.07 -24.47 26.60
CA LYS A 71 29.80 -24.37 25.89
C LYS A 71 29.63 -23.15 24.98
N VAL A 72 30.14 -23.30 23.77
CA VAL A 72 29.42 -22.81 22.58
C VAL A 72 28.10 -23.58 22.55
N SER A 73 27.06 -23.00 23.16
CA SER A 73 25.69 -23.42 22.94
C SER A 73 25.40 -23.16 21.47
N GLY A 74 25.39 -24.23 20.67
CA GLY A 74 24.98 -24.13 19.28
C GLY A 74 23.59 -23.54 19.23
N GLU A 75 23.47 -22.34 18.67
CA GLU A 75 22.18 -21.80 18.26
C GLU A 75 21.59 -22.81 17.28
N GLN A 76 20.62 -23.61 17.74
CA GLN A 76 19.82 -24.43 16.83
C GLN A 76 19.01 -23.46 15.98
N ASN A 77 19.56 -23.14 14.81
CA ASN A 77 18.92 -22.26 13.86
C ASN A 77 17.65 -22.97 13.37
N MET A 78 16.48 -22.56 13.86
CA MET A 78 15.22 -23.17 13.46
C MET A 78 15.00 -22.90 11.97
N VAL A 79 15.09 -23.95 11.16
CA VAL A 79 14.85 -23.88 9.71
C VAL A 79 13.35 -24.03 9.46
N LEU A 80 12.76 -23.11 8.68
CA LEU A 80 11.38 -23.25 8.23
C LEU A 80 11.26 -24.47 7.30
N THR A 81 10.61 -25.54 7.73
CA THR A 81 10.50 -26.80 6.96
C THR A 81 9.20 -26.95 6.17
N ALA A 82 8.11 -26.36 6.65
CA ALA A 82 6.81 -26.38 6.00
C ALA A 82 6.08 -25.04 6.20
N VAL A 83 5.09 -24.77 5.36
CA VAL A 83 4.17 -23.63 5.48
C VAL A 83 2.76 -24.16 5.27
N GLU A 84 1.91 -23.97 6.26
CA GLU A 84 0.48 -24.22 6.18
C GLU A 84 -0.24 -22.86 6.24
N ALA A 85 -1.32 -22.74 5.49
CA ALA A 85 -2.10 -21.51 5.43
C ALA A 85 -3.55 -21.83 5.11
N ASP A 86 -4.45 -21.05 5.70
CA ASP A 86 -5.89 -21.11 5.46
C ASP A 86 -6.46 -19.69 5.52
N ALA A 87 -7.66 -19.50 4.98
CA ALA A 87 -8.34 -18.22 4.94
C ALA A 87 -9.84 -18.40 5.14
N ALA A 88 -10.44 -17.44 5.83
CA ALA A 88 -11.88 -17.33 5.99
C ALA A 88 -12.27 -15.87 5.78
N GLU A 89 -13.49 -15.67 5.30
CA GLU A 89 -14.02 -14.34 5.03
C GLU A 89 -15.49 -14.28 5.45
N ASP A 90 -15.93 -13.08 5.85
CA ASP A 90 -17.33 -12.79 6.15
C ASP A 90 -17.63 -11.37 5.68
N LYS A 91 -18.68 -11.22 4.87
CA LYS A 91 -19.16 -9.92 4.40
C LYS A 91 -19.62 -9.03 5.57
N GLY A 92 -20.06 -9.65 6.66
CA GLY A 92 -20.66 -8.97 7.81
C GLY A 92 -21.86 -8.13 7.39
N CYS A 93 -21.95 -6.92 7.95
CA CYS A 93 -23.05 -5.99 7.70
C CYS A 93 -22.95 -5.20 6.39
N ARG A 94 -21.90 -5.39 5.59
CA ARG A 94 -21.73 -4.69 4.31
C ARG A 94 -22.73 -5.22 3.27
N HIS A 95 -23.10 -4.35 2.33
CA HIS A 95 -23.99 -4.75 1.23
C HIS A 95 -23.29 -5.72 0.28
N THR A 96 -22.03 -5.44 -0.04
CA THR A 96 -21.15 -6.22 -0.93
C THR A 96 -19.92 -6.71 -0.19
N MET A 97 -19.39 -7.86 -0.60
CA MET A 97 -18.08 -8.36 -0.17
C MET A 97 -17.06 -7.90 -1.20
N GLU A 98 -16.20 -6.94 -0.86
CA GLU A 98 -15.23 -6.34 -1.78
C GLU A 98 -13.79 -6.84 -1.53
N ASP A 99 -13.57 -7.61 -0.46
CA ASP A 99 -12.26 -8.20 -0.21
C ASP A 99 -12.00 -9.38 -1.14
N ALA A 100 -10.72 -9.61 -1.42
CA ALA A 100 -10.19 -10.79 -2.08
C ALA A 100 -8.89 -11.22 -1.39
N TRP A 101 -8.50 -12.48 -1.55
CA TRP A 101 -7.27 -12.99 -0.95
C TRP A 101 -6.65 -14.10 -1.80
N VAL A 102 -5.38 -14.39 -1.56
CA VAL A 102 -4.65 -15.46 -2.24
C VAL A 102 -3.83 -16.25 -1.23
N LEU A 103 -3.87 -17.58 -1.35
CA LEU A 103 -2.99 -18.50 -0.64
C LEU A 103 -2.24 -19.39 -1.64
N LEU A 104 -0.94 -19.15 -1.79
CA LEU A 104 -0.06 -19.95 -2.64
C LEU A 104 1.13 -20.45 -1.83
N PRO A 105 1.01 -21.60 -1.12
CA PRO A 105 2.12 -22.23 -0.42
C PRO A 105 3.30 -22.58 -1.36
N ASN A 106 3.02 -22.77 -2.65
CA ASN A 106 4.01 -22.94 -3.72
C ASN A 106 3.70 -21.99 -4.90
N ALA A 107 3.92 -20.70 -4.70
CA ALA A 107 3.74 -19.66 -5.71
C ALA A 107 4.67 -19.83 -6.93
N GLY A 108 5.73 -20.63 -6.76
CA GLY A 108 6.73 -20.88 -7.77
C GLY A 108 6.50 -22.11 -8.66
N ALA A 109 5.35 -22.78 -8.56
CA ALA A 109 5.09 -24.07 -9.18
C ALA A 109 5.29 -24.07 -10.71
N GLU A 110 4.90 -22.99 -11.39
CA GLU A 110 5.00 -22.85 -12.86
C GLU A 110 6.42 -22.50 -13.34
N SER A 111 7.30 -22.07 -12.43
CA SER A 111 8.70 -21.74 -12.73
C SER A 111 9.58 -22.25 -11.58
N PRO A 112 9.86 -23.56 -11.51
CA PRO A 112 10.53 -24.16 -10.37
C PRO A 112 11.91 -23.54 -10.14
N GLY A 113 12.28 -23.34 -8.88
CA GLY A 113 13.61 -22.93 -8.44
C GLY A 113 13.97 -23.66 -7.15
N SER A 114 15.24 -23.62 -6.75
CA SER A 114 15.71 -24.32 -5.55
C SER A 114 15.22 -23.70 -4.24
N LEU A 115 14.77 -22.44 -4.27
CA LEU A 115 14.24 -21.76 -3.10
C LEU A 115 12.73 -21.91 -2.99
N ARG A 116 12.28 -22.23 -1.77
CA ARG A 116 10.87 -22.10 -1.40
C ARG A 116 10.37 -20.73 -1.82
N CYS A 117 9.20 -20.70 -2.44
CA CYS A 117 8.51 -19.48 -2.81
C CYS A 117 7.03 -19.65 -2.46
N ALA A 118 6.60 -19.05 -1.35
CA ALA A 118 5.20 -18.96 -0.97
C ALA A 118 4.72 -17.51 -1.04
N HIS A 119 3.45 -17.31 -1.37
CA HIS A 119 2.81 -16.01 -1.45
C HIS A 119 1.43 -16.06 -0.81
N PHE A 120 1.16 -15.09 0.05
CA PHE A 120 -0.14 -14.90 0.68
C PHE A 120 -0.50 -13.42 0.57
N ALA A 121 -1.76 -13.11 0.30
CA ALA A 121 -2.17 -11.72 0.20
C ALA A 121 -3.63 -11.53 0.57
N ILE A 122 -3.94 -10.35 1.10
CA ILE A 122 -5.29 -9.83 1.28
C ILE A 122 -5.38 -8.51 0.52
N TYR A 123 -6.49 -8.32 -0.16
CA TYR A 123 -6.86 -7.13 -0.91
C TYR A 123 -8.22 -6.64 -0.40
N ASP A 124 -8.25 -5.52 0.31
CA ASP A 124 -9.50 -4.87 0.77
C ASP A 124 -9.94 -3.89 -0.33
N GLY A 125 -11.03 -4.24 -1.02
CA GLY A 125 -11.56 -3.47 -2.14
C GLY A 125 -12.47 -2.34 -1.68
N HIS A 126 -12.48 -1.24 -2.45
CA HIS A 126 -13.38 -0.12 -2.20
C HIS A 126 -13.95 0.47 -3.47
N GLY A 127 -15.25 0.80 -3.43
CA GLY A 127 -15.97 1.36 -4.58
C GLY A 127 -16.28 0.33 -5.65
N GLY A 128 -16.16 -0.96 -5.31
CA GLY A 128 -16.22 -2.10 -6.21
C GLY A 128 -15.14 -3.13 -5.89
N ARG A 129 -15.24 -4.31 -6.52
CA ARG A 129 -14.35 -5.46 -6.29
C ARG A 129 -13.35 -5.73 -7.42
N LEU A 130 -13.48 -5.04 -8.56
CA LEU A 130 -12.72 -5.36 -9.78
C LEU A 130 -11.22 -5.09 -9.59
N ALA A 131 -10.85 -4.03 -8.87
CA ALA A 131 -9.45 -3.77 -8.52
C ALA A 131 -8.85 -4.87 -7.63
N ALA A 132 -9.59 -5.34 -6.62
CA ALA A 132 -9.17 -6.43 -5.73
C ALA A 132 -9.04 -7.75 -6.49
N ASP A 133 -10.03 -8.09 -7.33
CA ASP A 133 -10.02 -9.28 -8.18
C ASP A 133 -8.88 -9.28 -9.20
N PHE A 134 -8.56 -8.10 -9.75
CA PHE A 134 -7.44 -7.96 -10.68
C PHE A 134 -6.11 -8.18 -9.95
N ALA A 135 -5.91 -7.55 -8.79
CA ALA A 135 -4.70 -7.75 -7.99
C ALA A 135 -4.53 -9.22 -7.56
N GLN A 136 -5.61 -9.86 -7.12
CA GLN A 136 -5.66 -11.29 -6.77
C GLN A 136 -5.12 -12.18 -7.90
N LYS A 137 -5.57 -11.93 -9.14
CA LYS A 137 -5.21 -12.74 -10.31
C LYS A 137 -3.80 -12.49 -10.82
N HIS A 138 -3.31 -11.25 -10.75
CA HIS A 138 -2.13 -10.85 -11.53
C HIS A 138 -0.89 -10.50 -10.70
N LEU A 139 -1.04 -10.09 -9.43
CA LEU A 139 0.08 -9.53 -8.68
C LEU A 139 1.25 -10.50 -8.51
N HIS A 140 0.95 -11.73 -8.09
CA HIS A 140 1.97 -12.74 -7.81
C HIS A 140 2.76 -13.14 -9.07
N GLN A 141 2.09 -13.29 -10.21
CA GLN A 141 2.73 -13.57 -11.51
C GLN A 141 3.63 -12.40 -11.93
N ASN A 142 3.15 -11.17 -11.81
CA ASN A 142 3.92 -9.98 -12.15
C ASN A 142 5.17 -9.79 -11.28
N VAL A 143 5.10 -10.12 -9.99
CA VAL A 143 6.26 -10.10 -9.08
C VAL A 143 7.29 -11.16 -9.49
N ILE A 144 6.86 -12.38 -9.80
CA ILE A 144 7.76 -13.45 -10.26
C ILE A 144 8.43 -13.06 -11.58
N ALA A 145 7.65 -12.60 -12.56
CA ALA A 145 8.13 -12.14 -13.85
C ALA A 145 9.00 -10.87 -13.78
N ALA A 146 8.98 -10.14 -12.65
CA ALA A 146 9.87 -9.02 -12.39
C ALA A 146 11.25 -9.45 -11.85
N GLY A 147 11.54 -10.76 -11.79
CA GLY A 147 12.84 -11.30 -11.40
C GLY A 147 12.94 -11.58 -9.91
N LEU A 148 11.85 -12.06 -9.29
CA LEU A 148 11.89 -12.52 -7.89
C LEU A 148 12.93 -13.64 -7.76
N PRO A 149 13.88 -13.58 -6.79
CA PRO A 149 14.94 -14.60 -6.69
C PRO A 149 14.40 -15.99 -6.42
N ARG A 150 14.85 -16.97 -7.22
CA ARG A 150 14.38 -18.38 -7.17
C ARG A 150 15.46 -19.41 -6.85
N GLU A 151 16.74 -19.03 -6.89
CA GLU A 151 17.88 -19.94 -6.67
C GLU A 151 18.70 -19.60 -5.42
N LEU A 152 19.08 -18.33 -5.28
CA LEU A 152 19.78 -17.79 -4.12
C LEU A 152 19.04 -16.57 -3.60
N MET A 153 18.97 -16.44 -2.28
CA MET A 153 18.28 -15.32 -1.65
C MET A 153 19.06 -14.03 -1.83
N ASP A 154 18.49 -13.11 -2.59
CA ASP A 154 18.94 -11.73 -2.73
C ASP A 154 17.83 -10.77 -2.29
N VAL A 155 18.02 -10.15 -1.13
CA VAL A 155 17.05 -9.21 -0.54
C VAL A 155 16.81 -7.99 -1.42
N LYS A 156 17.85 -7.49 -2.10
CA LYS A 156 17.74 -6.30 -2.96
C LYS A 156 16.94 -6.65 -4.23
N ALA A 157 17.26 -7.78 -4.84
CA ALA A 157 16.53 -8.27 -6.01
C ALA A 157 15.06 -8.59 -5.65
N ALA A 158 14.80 -9.25 -4.51
CA ALA A 158 13.45 -9.53 -4.05
C ALA A 158 12.63 -8.25 -3.83
N LYS A 159 13.20 -7.25 -3.13
CA LYS A 159 12.54 -5.95 -2.94
C LYS A 159 12.25 -5.27 -4.28
N LYS A 160 13.19 -5.26 -5.21
CA LYS A 160 13.02 -4.66 -6.54
C LYS A 160 11.92 -5.35 -7.34
N ALA A 161 11.92 -6.68 -7.36
CA ALA A 161 10.92 -7.48 -8.06
C ALA A 161 9.51 -7.28 -7.49
N ILE A 162 9.38 -7.21 -6.15
CA ILE A 162 8.10 -6.93 -5.49
C ILE A 162 7.58 -5.54 -5.87
N ILE A 163 8.41 -4.50 -5.76
CA ILE A 163 8.02 -3.13 -6.13
C ILE A 163 7.62 -3.05 -7.60
N GLU A 164 8.39 -3.65 -8.49
CA GLU A 164 8.11 -3.67 -9.93
C GLU A 164 6.85 -4.47 -10.25
N GLY A 165 6.59 -5.58 -9.56
CA GLY A 165 5.36 -6.36 -9.71
C GLY A 165 4.11 -5.59 -9.26
N PHE A 166 4.19 -4.81 -8.18
CA PHE A 166 3.14 -3.87 -7.80
C PHE A 166 2.94 -2.80 -8.88
N ARG A 167 4.02 -2.20 -9.38
CA ARG A 167 3.95 -1.17 -10.43
C ARG A 167 3.29 -1.70 -11.71
N ARG A 168 3.74 -2.86 -12.22
CA ARG A 168 3.19 -3.51 -13.43
C ARG A 168 1.72 -3.87 -13.26
N THR A 169 1.35 -4.43 -12.12
CA THR A 169 -0.05 -4.79 -11.82
C THR A 169 -0.94 -3.56 -11.81
N ASP A 170 -0.51 -2.48 -11.17
CA ASP A 170 -1.29 -1.23 -11.13
C ASP A 170 -1.41 -0.59 -12.51
N GLU A 171 -0.33 -0.60 -13.31
CA GLU A 171 -0.34 -0.08 -14.68
C GLU A 171 -1.33 -0.85 -15.57
N SER A 172 -1.30 -2.18 -15.55
CA SER A 172 -2.28 -3.00 -16.28
C SER A 172 -3.70 -2.80 -15.76
N LEU A 173 -3.89 -2.71 -14.44
CA LEU A 173 -5.19 -2.42 -13.84
C LEU A 173 -5.74 -1.06 -14.29
N LEU A 174 -4.91 -0.02 -14.38
CA LEU A 174 -5.34 1.31 -14.84
C LEU A 174 -5.76 1.32 -16.32
N GLN A 175 -5.13 0.49 -17.15
CA GLN A 175 -5.55 0.27 -18.53
C GLN A 175 -6.94 -0.39 -18.59
N GLU A 176 -7.15 -1.47 -17.84
CA GLU A 176 -8.45 -2.15 -17.76
C GLU A 176 -9.53 -1.27 -17.14
N SER A 177 -9.19 -0.52 -16.09
CA SER A 177 -10.08 0.47 -15.47
C SER A 177 -10.48 1.56 -16.46
N THR A 178 -9.63 1.90 -17.43
CA THR A 178 -9.97 2.86 -18.48
C THR A 178 -10.93 2.25 -19.50
N LYS A 179 -10.69 1.02 -19.95
CA LYS A 179 -11.54 0.30 -20.90
C LYS A 179 -12.92 -0.01 -20.31
N GLY A 180 -12.96 -0.49 -19.08
CA GLY A 180 -14.17 -0.88 -18.35
C GLY A 180 -14.82 0.24 -17.55
N ASN A 181 -14.24 1.45 -17.58
CA ASN A 181 -14.67 2.61 -16.79
C ASN A 181 -14.73 2.36 -15.27
N TRP A 182 -13.81 1.57 -14.73
CA TRP A 182 -13.70 1.30 -13.30
C TRP A 182 -13.13 2.52 -12.56
N GLN A 183 -13.61 2.70 -11.32
CA GLN A 183 -13.18 3.75 -10.39
C GLN A 183 -12.87 3.17 -9.01
N ASP A 184 -12.95 1.85 -8.89
CA ASP A 184 -12.64 1.14 -7.67
C ASP A 184 -11.13 1.12 -7.44
N GLY A 185 -10.78 0.79 -6.20
CA GLY A 185 -9.41 0.55 -5.81
C GLY A 185 -9.36 -0.60 -4.82
N ALA A 186 -8.14 -1.01 -4.48
CA ALA A 186 -7.94 -2.01 -3.46
C ALA A 186 -6.65 -1.75 -2.70
N THR A 187 -6.70 -1.89 -1.38
CA THR A 187 -5.48 -2.01 -0.59
C THR A 187 -4.84 -3.37 -0.84
N ALA A 188 -3.58 -3.53 -0.44
CA ALA A 188 -2.92 -4.82 -0.50
C ALA A 188 -1.94 -4.98 0.65
N VAL A 189 -2.02 -6.12 1.33
CA VAL A 189 -0.95 -6.63 2.19
C VAL A 189 -0.53 -7.99 1.67
N CYS A 190 0.75 -8.15 1.39
CA CYS A 190 1.32 -9.37 0.83
C CYS A 190 2.44 -9.90 1.72
N VAL A 191 2.48 -11.21 1.92
CA VAL A 191 3.55 -11.94 2.59
C VAL A 191 4.18 -12.88 1.58
N TRP A 192 5.48 -12.73 1.38
CA TRP A 192 6.31 -13.64 0.60
C TRP A 192 7.23 -14.42 1.54
N ILE A 193 7.28 -15.74 1.37
CA ILE A 193 8.25 -16.60 2.06
C ILE A 193 9.21 -17.13 1.01
N LEU A 194 10.46 -16.67 1.08
CA LEU A 194 11.52 -16.96 0.13
C LEU A 194 12.66 -17.69 0.84
N GLY A 195 12.78 -19.00 0.61
CA GLY A 195 13.63 -19.87 1.43
C GLY A 195 13.24 -19.80 2.90
N GLN A 196 14.06 -19.12 3.71
CA GLN A 196 13.85 -18.90 5.15
C GLN A 196 13.48 -17.45 5.49
N MET A 197 13.37 -16.56 4.50
CA MET A 197 13.08 -15.15 4.69
C MET A 197 11.60 -14.85 4.48
N VAL A 198 11.03 -14.07 5.40
CA VAL A 198 9.68 -13.50 5.25
C VAL A 198 9.80 -12.05 4.79
N VAL A 199 9.18 -11.70 3.68
CA VAL A 199 9.13 -10.35 3.12
C VAL A 199 7.67 -9.89 3.09
N VAL A 200 7.38 -8.78 3.76
CA VAL A 200 6.03 -8.18 3.79
C VAL A 200 6.01 -6.92 2.95
N ALA A 201 5.03 -6.82 2.05
CA ALA A 201 4.75 -5.63 1.25
C ALA A 201 3.35 -5.10 1.59
N ASN A 202 3.23 -3.80 1.80
CA ASN A 202 1.96 -3.15 2.14
C ASN A 202 1.70 -1.92 1.26
N ALA A 203 0.46 -1.81 0.80
CA ALA A 203 -0.10 -0.67 0.08
C ALA A 203 -1.54 -0.44 0.55
N GLY A 204 -1.69 0.22 1.69
CA GLY A 204 -2.97 0.63 2.28
C GLY A 204 -2.91 0.54 3.79
N ASP A 205 -4.05 0.32 4.44
CA ASP A 205 -4.20 0.25 5.89
C ASP A 205 -4.50 -1.16 6.43
N ALA A 206 -4.49 -2.18 5.57
CA ALA A 206 -4.44 -3.58 5.98
C ALA A 206 -3.19 -3.90 6.83
N LYS A 207 -3.29 -4.93 7.68
CA LYS A 207 -2.24 -5.30 8.64
C LYS A 207 -1.78 -6.74 8.49
N ALA A 208 -0.46 -6.94 8.56
CA ALA A 208 0.12 -8.25 8.84
C ALA A 208 0.75 -8.24 10.23
N VAL A 209 0.46 -9.27 11.03
CA VAL A 209 0.95 -9.41 12.41
C VAL A 209 1.60 -10.77 12.56
N LEU A 210 2.84 -10.79 13.03
CA LEU A 210 3.57 -12.01 13.38
C LEU A 210 3.38 -12.28 14.87
N ALA A 211 2.84 -13.44 15.21
CA ALA A 211 2.92 -13.99 16.55
C ALA A 211 4.24 -14.76 16.68
N ARG A 212 5.13 -14.33 17.59
CA ARG A 212 6.43 -14.97 17.83
C ARG A 212 6.56 -15.43 19.27
N SER A 213 6.93 -16.69 19.48
CA SER A 213 7.23 -17.19 20.82
C SER A 213 8.42 -16.44 21.43
N THR A 214 8.30 -16.09 22.70
CA THR A 214 9.33 -15.43 23.51
C THR A 214 10.02 -16.39 24.47
N SER A 215 9.71 -17.68 24.44
CA SER A 215 10.43 -18.67 25.23
C SER A 215 11.88 -18.74 24.73
N THR A 216 12.80 -18.36 25.60
CA THR A 216 14.23 -18.37 25.32
C THR A 216 14.92 -19.64 25.82
N ASN A 217 14.19 -20.60 26.38
CA ASN A 217 14.81 -21.72 27.07
C ASN A 217 14.36 -23.06 26.48
N GLY A 218 15.29 -23.76 25.85
CA GLY A 218 15.17 -25.17 25.50
C GLY A 218 15.21 -26.12 26.71
N GLU A 219 14.90 -25.65 27.93
CA GLU A 219 14.88 -26.49 29.13
C GLU A 219 13.74 -26.10 30.07
N GLY A 220 12.87 -27.07 30.33
CA GLY A 220 12.29 -27.33 31.65
C GLY A 220 11.26 -26.36 32.23
N VAL A 221 10.02 -26.86 32.31
CA VAL A 221 8.85 -26.37 33.07
C VAL A 221 8.08 -25.21 32.43
N VAL A 222 6.98 -25.58 31.78
CA VAL A 222 5.98 -24.68 31.23
C VAL A 222 5.01 -24.31 32.36
N ASP A 223 5.04 -23.05 32.78
CA ASP A 223 3.95 -22.46 33.57
C ASP A 223 2.82 -22.10 32.59
N ASP A 224 1.72 -22.86 32.66
CA ASP A 224 0.55 -22.80 31.76
C ASP A 224 -0.24 -21.47 31.82
N THR A 225 0.22 -20.48 32.60
CA THR A 225 -0.56 -19.27 32.90
C THR A 225 -0.11 -17.99 32.18
N LYS A 226 0.99 -18.00 31.40
CA LYS A 226 1.43 -16.83 30.61
C LYS A 226 1.60 -17.17 29.13
N SER A 227 0.75 -16.59 28.28
CA SER A 227 0.90 -16.62 26.83
C SER A 227 2.30 -16.14 26.43
N GLN A 228 3.11 -17.07 25.90
CA GLN A 228 4.49 -16.84 25.47
C GLN A 228 4.58 -16.17 24.09
N LEU A 229 3.47 -15.76 23.47
CA LEU A 229 3.46 -15.19 22.12
C LEU A 229 3.45 -13.66 22.16
N LYS A 230 4.45 -13.05 21.51
CA LYS A 230 4.50 -11.61 21.26
C LYS A 230 3.94 -11.30 19.88
N ALA A 231 2.93 -10.42 19.82
CA ALA A 231 2.44 -9.86 18.57
C ALA A 231 3.39 -8.78 18.05
N ILE A 232 3.79 -8.90 16.77
CA ILE A 232 4.70 -7.99 16.09
C ILE A 232 4.01 -7.52 14.81
N VAL A 233 3.56 -6.27 14.79
CA VAL A 233 2.97 -5.68 13.57
C VAL A 233 4.08 -5.47 12.54
N LEU A 234 3.93 -6.09 11.37
CA LEU A 234 4.92 -6.07 10.28
C LEU A 234 4.67 -4.95 9.26
N THR A 235 3.50 -4.31 9.31
CA THR A 235 3.13 -3.24 8.38
C THR A 235 2.99 -1.89 9.07
N ARG A 236 3.16 -0.82 8.28
CA ARG A 236 2.74 0.53 8.64
C ARG A 236 1.57 0.91 7.76
N GLU A 237 0.50 1.42 8.37
CA GLU A 237 -0.67 1.90 7.64
C GLU A 237 -0.30 3.09 6.74
N HIS A 238 -0.98 3.18 5.60
CA HIS A 238 -0.88 4.28 4.66
C HIS A 238 -2.19 5.06 4.63
N LYS A 239 -2.35 5.99 5.58
CA LYS A 239 -3.49 6.92 5.65
C LYS A 239 -3.11 8.31 5.17
N ALA A 240 -4.00 8.95 4.43
CA ALA A 240 -3.77 10.27 3.84
C ALA A 240 -3.50 11.37 4.89
N ILE A 241 -4.04 11.21 6.12
CA ILE A 241 -3.80 12.13 7.23
C ILE A 241 -2.36 12.08 7.75
N PHE A 242 -1.60 10.99 7.53
CA PHE A 242 -0.25 10.86 8.06
C PHE A 242 0.71 11.85 7.41
N PRO A 243 1.63 12.49 8.18
CA PRO A 243 2.44 13.59 7.67
C PRO A 243 3.26 13.28 6.40
N GLN A 244 3.87 12.09 6.32
CA GLN A 244 4.65 11.65 5.16
C GLN A 244 3.77 11.47 3.92
N GLU A 245 2.59 10.87 4.10
CA GLU A 245 1.63 10.62 3.02
C GLU A 245 0.97 11.93 2.56
N ARG A 246 0.56 12.77 3.51
CA ARG A 246 0.02 14.11 3.25
C ARG A 246 1.00 14.97 2.45
N SER A 247 2.28 14.98 2.85
CA SER A 247 3.32 15.72 2.12
C SER A 247 3.50 15.17 0.70
N ARG A 248 3.51 13.85 0.52
CA ARG A 248 3.58 13.21 -0.81
C ARG A 248 2.41 13.63 -1.69
N ILE A 249 1.19 13.60 -1.16
CA ILE A 249 -0.05 13.98 -1.85
C ILE A 249 -0.01 15.46 -2.27
N GLN A 250 0.39 16.35 -1.35
CA GLN A 250 0.49 17.79 -1.62
C GLN A 250 1.55 18.11 -2.68
N LYS A 251 2.71 17.43 -2.64
CA LYS A 251 3.74 17.56 -3.68
C LYS A 251 3.27 17.10 -5.05
N ALA A 252 2.33 16.16 -5.10
CA ALA A 252 1.67 15.73 -6.34
C ALA A 252 0.47 16.63 -6.71
N GLY A 253 0.28 17.79 -6.08
CA GLY A 253 -0.83 18.70 -6.36
C GLY A 253 -2.19 18.24 -5.83
N GLY A 254 -2.22 17.15 -5.04
CA GLY A 254 -3.42 16.70 -4.34
C GLY A 254 -3.65 17.44 -3.03
N SER A 255 -4.85 17.31 -2.47
CA SER A 255 -5.19 17.87 -1.15
C SER A 255 -5.80 16.80 -0.24
N VAL A 256 -5.48 16.91 1.05
CA VAL A 256 -6.07 16.10 2.12
C VAL A 256 -6.93 17.03 2.95
N GLY A 257 -8.22 16.71 3.06
CA GLY A 257 -9.18 17.49 3.85
C GLY A 257 -8.87 17.46 5.34
N SER A 258 -9.51 18.36 6.10
CA SER A 258 -9.44 18.37 7.57
C SER A 258 -9.94 17.05 8.18
N ASN A 259 -10.87 16.38 7.51
CA ASN A 259 -11.37 15.04 7.86
C ASN A 259 -10.39 13.90 7.54
N GLY A 260 -9.15 14.19 7.11
CA GLY A 260 -8.14 13.19 6.81
C GLY A 260 -8.32 12.44 5.48
N ARG A 261 -9.29 12.85 4.64
CA ARG A 261 -9.61 12.19 3.37
C ARG A 261 -9.03 12.90 2.16
N LEU A 262 -8.56 12.13 1.19
CA LEU A 262 -8.18 12.57 -0.16
C LEU A 262 -9.42 13.05 -0.91
N GLN A 263 -9.44 14.34 -1.26
CA GLN A 263 -10.59 15.02 -1.92
C GLN A 263 -11.94 14.75 -1.22
N GLY A 264 -11.93 14.53 0.10
CA GLY A 264 -13.14 14.22 0.89
C GLY A 264 -13.71 12.80 0.69
N ARG A 265 -13.07 11.93 -0.10
CA ARG A 265 -13.63 10.61 -0.47
C ARG A 265 -12.96 9.45 0.27
N ILE A 266 -11.64 9.32 0.14
CA ILE A 266 -10.89 8.12 0.56
C ILE A 266 -9.89 8.42 1.67
N GLU A 267 -9.78 7.52 2.66
CA GLU A 267 -8.85 7.67 3.79
C GLU A 267 -7.46 7.08 3.52
N VAL A 268 -7.38 6.00 2.73
CA VAL A 268 -6.12 5.39 2.35
C VAL A 268 -5.35 6.26 1.37
N SER A 269 -4.02 6.32 1.50
CA SER A 269 -3.14 7.12 0.65
C SER A 269 -2.44 6.31 -0.45
N ARG A 270 -2.49 4.98 -0.37
CA ARG A 270 -1.89 4.04 -1.31
C ARG A 270 -2.85 2.87 -1.53
N ALA A 271 -3.09 2.54 -2.79
CA ALA A 271 -3.94 1.45 -3.21
C ALA A 271 -3.68 1.15 -4.71
N PHE A 272 -4.06 -0.03 -5.15
CA PHE A 272 -4.25 -0.37 -6.56
C PHE A 272 -5.49 0.33 -7.11
N GLY A 273 -5.51 0.60 -8.43
CA GLY A 273 -6.67 1.21 -9.08
C GLY A 273 -6.79 2.69 -8.74
N ASP A 274 -7.94 3.15 -8.26
CA ASP A 274 -8.11 4.55 -7.81
C ASP A 274 -7.73 5.57 -8.88
N ARG A 275 -8.07 5.25 -10.14
CA ARG A 275 -7.61 5.95 -11.35
C ARG A 275 -7.79 7.46 -11.25
N GLN A 276 -8.89 7.93 -10.67
CA GLN A 276 -9.20 9.34 -10.44
C GLN A 276 -8.12 10.10 -9.65
N PHE A 277 -7.35 9.43 -8.79
CA PHE A 277 -6.29 10.02 -7.97
C PHE A 277 -4.89 9.89 -8.60
N LYS A 278 -4.74 9.08 -9.65
CA LYS A 278 -3.47 8.82 -10.35
C LYS A 278 -3.34 9.58 -11.67
N LYS A 279 -4.30 10.43 -11.99
CA LYS A 279 -4.28 11.30 -13.19
C LYS A 279 -3.36 12.51 -13.07
N VAL A 280 -2.66 12.69 -11.96
CA VAL A 280 -1.67 13.76 -11.82
C VAL A 280 -0.59 13.54 -12.87
N PHE A 281 -0.44 14.49 -13.78
CA PHE A 281 0.61 14.46 -14.78
C PHE A 281 1.93 14.87 -14.14
N GLY A 282 2.67 13.88 -13.64
CA GLY A 282 3.95 14.11 -12.99
C GLY A 282 5.08 14.40 -14.00
N PRO A 283 6.24 14.90 -13.53
CA PRO A 283 7.41 15.11 -14.38
C PRO A 283 7.84 13.83 -15.13
N SER A 284 7.79 12.66 -14.47
CA SER A 284 8.15 11.39 -15.09
C SER A 284 7.18 10.99 -16.21
N ASP A 285 5.87 11.14 -15.98
CA ASP A 285 4.84 10.87 -17.00
C ASP A 285 5.02 11.78 -18.22
N ALA A 286 5.39 13.05 -17.97
CA ALA A 286 5.68 14.01 -19.03
C ALA A 286 6.88 13.59 -19.89
N VAL A 287 7.97 13.15 -19.25
CA VAL A 287 9.17 12.69 -19.95
C VAL A 287 8.89 11.43 -20.77
N GLU A 288 8.22 10.44 -20.18
CA GLU A 288 7.88 9.19 -20.86
C GLU A 288 6.92 9.44 -22.04
N PHE A 289 5.89 10.25 -21.84
CA PHE A 289 4.97 10.65 -22.91
C PHE A 289 5.73 11.29 -24.07
N VAL A 290 6.59 12.28 -23.80
CA VAL A 290 7.40 12.92 -24.84
C VAL A 290 8.31 11.93 -25.54
N GLN A 291 8.96 11.02 -24.81
CA GLN A 291 9.86 10.02 -25.39
C GLN A 291 9.11 9.11 -26.38
N ASN A 292 7.91 8.66 -26.03
CA ASN A 292 7.08 7.83 -26.90
C ASN A 292 6.57 8.63 -28.11
N GLN A 293 6.15 9.88 -27.91
CA GLN A 293 5.73 10.76 -29.00
C GLN A 293 6.86 11.08 -29.98
N LEU A 294 8.10 11.21 -29.50
CA LEU A 294 9.27 11.40 -30.36
C LEU A 294 9.59 10.13 -31.17
N LYS A 295 9.45 8.93 -30.59
CA LYS A 295 9.60 7.66 -31.32
C LYS A 295 8.57 7.52 -32.44
N GLU A 296 7.33 7.93 -32.21
CA GLU A 296 6.24 7.83 -33.19
C GLU A 296 6.31 8.89 -34.28
N THR A 297 6.54 10.15 -33.89
CA THR A 297 6.32 11.30 -34.79
C THR A 297 7.61 11.91 -35.31
N SER A 298 8.75 11.65 -34.65
CA SER A 298 10.04 12.32 -34.89
C SER A 298 9.97 13.86 -34.89
N SER A 299 8.89 14.45 -34.35
CA SER A 299 8.61 15.89 -34.40
C SER A 299 8.48 16.48 -32.99
N ALA A 300 9.46 17.30 -32.60
CA ALA A 300 9.45 17.99 -31.30
C ALA A 300 8.22 18.91 -31.13
N SER A 301 7.83 19.61 -32.21
CA SER A 301 6.66 20.50 -32.21
C SER A 301 5.36 19.71 -31.99
N LEU A 302 5.23 18.53 -32.59
CA LEU A 302 4.05 17.70 -32.40
C LEU A 302 4.03 17.07 -31.00
N ALA A 303 5.18 16.58 -30.54
CA ALA A 303 5.33 16.00 -29.20
C ALA A 303 4.98 17.01 -28.09
N VAL A 304 5.48 18.25 -28.16
CA VAL A 304 5.20 19.27 -27.14
C VAL A 304 3.74 19.76 -27.18
N ARG A 305 3.11 19.88 -28.36
CA ARG A 305 1.69 20.21 -28.46
C ARG A 305 0.80 19.09 -27.90
N ARG A 306 1.15 17.84 -28.19
CA ARG A 306 0.45 16.68 -27.64
C ARG A 306 0.64 16.57 -26.12
N LEU A 307 1.83 16.91 -25.61
CA LEU A 307 2.11 16.97 -24.18
C LEU A 307 1.17 17.93 -23.44
N VAL A 308 1.05 19.17 -23.93
CA VAL A 308 0.14 20.16 -23.34
C VAL A 308 -1.32 19.72 -23.47
N LYS A 309 -1.70 19.15 -24.62
CA LYS A 309 -3.06 18.63 -24.82
C LYS A 309 -3.37 17.48 -23.85
N GLU A 310 -2.46 16.54 -23.68
CA GLU A 310 -2.56 15.43 -22.71
C GLU A 310 -2.72 15.97 -21.29
N ALA A 311 -1.84 16.87 -20.87
CA ALA A 311 -1.87 17.48 -19.55
C ALA A 311 -3.20 18.20 -19.26
N VAL A 312 -3.71 18.99 -20.20
CA VAL A 312 -4.92 19.81 -20.01
C VAL A 312 -6.20 19.02 -20.22
N ARG A 313 -6.31 18.25 -21.31
CA ARG A 313 -7.57 17.61 -21.72
C ARG A 313 -7.76 16.24 -21.08
N GLU A 314 -6.74 15.41 -21.13
CA GLU A 314 -6.84 14.01 -20.69
C GLU A 314 -6.57 13.90 -19.19
N ARG A 315 -5.54 14.60 -18.71
CA ARG A 315 -5.11 14.62 -17.30
C ARG A 315 -5.79 15.73 -16.48
N ARG A 316 -6.60 16.58 -17.13
CA ARG A 316 -7.43 17.63 -16.50
C ARG A 316 -6.64 18.58 -15.60
N CYS A 317 -5.46 19.01 -16.03
CA CYS A 317 -4.75 20.11 -15.39
C CYS A 317 -5.68 21.33 -15.32
N LYS A 318 -5.89 21.85 -14.09
CA LYS A 318 -6.79 22.99 -13.82
C LYS A 318 -6.09 24.34 -13.82
N ASP A 319 -4.76 24.34 -14.00
CA ASP A 319 -3.93 25.54 -14.04
C ASP A 319 -3.42 25.78 -15.47
N ASN A 320 -2.82 26.93 -15.70
CA ASN A 320 -2.11 27.25 -16.93
C ASN A 320 -0.98 26.23 -17.16
N CYS A 321 -0.98 25.59 -18.32
CA CYS A 321 0.03 24.60 -18.68
C CYS A 321 0.91 25.13 -19.82
N THR A 322 2.20 25.28 -19.55
CA THR A 322 3.21 25.66 -20.54
C THR A 322 4.30 24.59 -20.56
N ALA A 323 4.71 24.16 -21.75
CA ALA A 323 5.79 23.20 -21.92
C ALA A 323 6.78 23.69 -22.98
N VAL A 324 8.07 23.54 -22.69
CA VAL A 324 9.17 23.78 -23.62
C VAL A 324 9.93 22.47 -23.79
N LEU A 325 10.04 21.99 -25.03
CA LEU A 325 10.79 20.79 -25.37
C LEU A 325 12.07 21.17 -26.09
N ILE A 326 13.22 20.81 -25.52
CA ILE A 326 14.55 21.01 -26.11
C ILE A 326 15.07 19.64 -26.55
N VAL A 327 15.36 19.49 -27.85
CA VAL A 327 15.90 18.25 -28.44
C VAL A 327 17.31 18.50 -28.95
N PHE A 328 18.28 17.76 -28.42
CA PHE A 328 19.65 17.76 -28.90
C PHE A 328 19.77 16.84 -30.12
N LYS A 329 20.30 17.35 -31.24
CA LYS A 329 20.58 16.57 -32.46
C LYS A 329 22.08 16.30 -32.51
N HIS A 330 22.44 15.03 -32.71
CA HIS A 330 23.81 14.57 -32.93
C HIS A 330 23.90 13.92 -34.31
#